data_AF-A0A382QKL9-F1
#
_entry.id   AF-A0A382QKL9-F1
#
_cell.length_a   1.000
_cell.length_b   1.000
_cell.length_c   1.000
_cell.angle_alpha   90.00
_cell.angle_beta   90.00
_cell.angle_gamma   90.00
#
_symmetry.space_group_name_H-M   'P 1'
#
loop_
_entity.id
_entity.type
_entity.pdbx_description
1 polymer ?
#
loop_
_entity_poly.entity_id
_entity_poly.type
_entity_poly.pdbx_seq_one_letter_code
_entity_poly.pdbx_strand_id
1 'polypeptide(L)'
;MKEPFGIASGALADLRLEAKLEILDVGARVDPRDTERAALEMKHRGVDVVITLGGDGTNRTVAKVWPEATLVPMSTGTNNVFPSLAEPTVAGAAAGLVANGFVDVDVVAPRSKMIHLRLADGSEDVALVDAVTMANDFVGNRMPVNPTNLRQLLVAVARPDTIGVSSIAGLHASCDVDQ
;
A
#
# COMPACT_ATOMS: atom_id res chain seq x y z
N MET A 1 -0.55 23.66 -3.88
CA MET A 1 -1.88 23.80 -4.55
C MET A 1 -2.84 22.87 -3.84
N LYS A 2 -4.10 23.26 -3.58
CA LYS A 2 -5.03 22.41 -2.82
C LYS A 2 -5.30 21.07 -3.52
N GLU A 3 -5.49 21.11 -4.84
CA GLU A 3 -5.83 19.95 -5.63
C GLU A 3 -5.30 20.08 -7.07
N PRO A 4 -4.11 19.56 -7.38
CA PRO A 4 -3.47 19.79 -8.68
C PRO A 4 -4.10 19.08 -9.87
N PHE A 5 -4.87 18.01 -9.64
CA PHE A 5 -5.43 17.18 -10.69
C PHE A 5 -6.96 17.14 -10.72
N GLY A 6 -7.64 17.87 -9.82
CA GLY A 6 -9.10 17.90 -9.77
C GLY A 6 -9.78 16.56 -9.46
N ILE A 7 -9.06 15.59 -8.88
CA ILE A 7 -9.55 14.22 -8.65
C ILE A 7 -10.72 14.19 -7.65
N ALA A 8 -10.55 14.81 -6.49
CA ALA A 8 -11.58 14.91 -5.45
C ALA A 8 -12.75 15.81 -5.88
N SER A 9 -12.48 17.02 -6.40
CA SER A 9 -13.54 17.90 -6.89
C SER A 9 -14.32 17.26 -8.03
N GLY A 10 -13.64 16.55 -8.94
CA GLY A 10 -14.26 15.79 -10.02
C GLY A 10 -15.10 14.62 -9.51
N ALA A 11 -14.61 13.87 -8.51
CA ALA A 11 -15.37 12.78 -7.87
C ALA A 11 -16.64 13.27 -7.17
N LEU A 12 -16.67 14.53 -6.70
CA LEU A 12 -17.81 15.11 -6.00
C LEU A 12 -18.79 15.87 -6.91
N ALA A 13 -18.40 16.21 -8.14
CA ALA A 13 -19.17 17.13 -9.00
C ALA A 13 -20.62 16.69 -9.24
N ASP A 14 -20.84 15.39 -9.45
CA ASP A 14 -22.16 14.81 -9.73
C ASP A 14 -22.71 13.96 -8.56
N LEU A 15 -22.01 13.96 -7.43
CA LEU A 15 -22.31 13.09 -6.29
C LEU A 15 -23.37 13.73 -5.38
N ARG A 16 -24.60 13.23 -5.43
CA ARG A 16 -25.69 13.68 -4.54
C ARG A 16 -25.76 12.79 -3.31
N LEU A 17 -25.02 13.17 -2.28
CA LEU A 17 -25.02 12.48 -0.98
C LEU A 17 -25.52 13.40 0.13
N GLU A 18 -26.35 12.84 1.01
CA GLU A 18 -26.67 13.45 2.31
C GLU A 18 -25.56 13.12 3.32
N ALA A 19 -24.34 13.58 3.04
CA ALA A 19 -23.17 13.36 3.89
C ALA A 19 -22.32 14.63 3.99
N LYS A 20 -21.59 14.77 5.10
CA LYS A 20 -20.58 15.83 5.24
C LYS A 20 -19.36 15.44 4.41
N LEU A 21 -19.04 16.26 3.42
CA LEU A 21 -17.91 16.04 2.51
C LEU A 21 -16.83 17.08 2.79
N GLU A 22 -15.57 16.64 2.80
CA GLU A 22 -14.43 17.52 2.93
C GLU A 22 -13.32 17.10 1.97
N ILE A 23 -12.81 18.06 1.18
CA ILE A 23 -11.59 17.89 0.40
C ILE A 23 -10.41 18.31 1.27
N LEU A 24 -9.60 17.32 1.65
CA LEU A 24 -8.39 17.50 2.44
C LEU A 24 -7.35 18.32 1.67
N ASP A 25 -6.97 19.48 2.21
CA ASP A 25 -5.86 20.28 1.68
C ASP A 25 -4.57 19.98 2.44
N VAL A 26 -3.64 19.28 1.79
CA VAL A 26 -2.30 19.01 2.35
C VAL A 26 -1.20 19.87 1.73
N GLY A 27 -1.58 20.94 1.02
CA GLY A 27 -0.64 21.79 0.31
C GLY A 27 0.14 21.01 -0.75
N ALA A 28 -0.58 20.28 -1.60
CA ALA A 28 0.01 19.31 -2.51
C ALA A 28 1.10 19.91 -3.42
N ARG A 29 2.17 19.14 -3.61
CA ARG A 29 3.41 19.53 -4.31
C ARG A 29 3.71 18.69 -5.55
N VAL A 30 2.88 17.67 -5.82
CA VAL A 30 3.08 16.66 -6.87
C VAL A 30 4.37 15.88 -6.64
N ASP A 31 4.62 15.51 -5.39
CA ASP A 31 5.77 14.69 -4.99
C ASP A 31 5.32 13.47 -4.17
N PRO A 32 6.15 12.42 -4.04
CA PRO A 32 5.78 11.22 -3.27
C PRO A 32 5.42 11.51 -1.80
N ARG A 33 5.87 12.64 -1.23
CA ARG A 33 5.57 13.01 0.16
C ARG A 33 4.15 13.57 0.31
N ASP A 34 3.42 13.84 -0.78
CA ASP A 34 2.00 14.20 -0.71
C ASP A 34 1.15 13.10 -0.07
N THR A 35 1.44 11.83 -0.41
CA THR A 35 0.75 10.67 0.18
C THR A 35 1.02 10.58 1.68
N GLU A 36 2.26 10.81 2.08
CA GLU A 36 2.68 10.82 3.48
C GLU A 36 1.94 11.92 4.27
N ARG A 37 1.91 13.15 3.75
CA ARG A 37 1.19 14.27 4.36
C ARG A 37 -0.30 13.98 4.50
N ALA A 38 -0.93 13.43 3.46
CA ALA A 38 -2.34 13.05 3.49
C ALA A 38 -2.63 11.98 4.55
N ALA A 39 -1.81 10.93 4.63
CA ALA A 39 -1.98 9.87 5.62
C ALA A 39 -1.84 10.40 7.06
N LEU A 40 -0.83 11.24 7.32
CA LEU A 40 -0.63 11.84 8.64
C LEU A 40 -1.78 12.78 9.03
N GLU A 41 -2.27 13.58 8.09
CA GLU A 41 -3.38 14.49 8.36
C GLU A 41 -4.70 13.73 8.59
N MET A 42 -4.98 12.68 7.81
CA MET A 42 -6.12 11.79 8.07
C MET A 42 -6.03 11.12 9.43
N LYS A 43 -4.84 10.66 9.83
CA LYS A 43 -4.58 10.10 11.16
C LYS A 43 -4.85 11.12 12.27
N HIS A 44 -4.36 12.36 12.13
CA HIS A 44 -4.58 13.43 13.10
C HIS A 44 -6.06 13.79 13.26
N ARG A 45 -6.85 13.64 12.19
CA ARG A 45 -8.30 13.87 12.20
C ARG A 45 -9.12 12.69 12.71
N GLY A 46 -8.48 11.57 13.05
CA GLY A 46 -9.16 10.38 13.54
C GLY A 46 -9.99 9.67 12.47
N VAL A 47 -9.52 9.62 11.22
CA VAL A 47 -10.17 8.83 10.17
C VAL A 47 -10.09 7.34 10.53
N ASP A 48 -11.23 6.64 10.53
CA ASP A 48 -11.30 5.22 10.92
C ASP A 48 -10.84 4.26 9.82
N VAL A 49 -11.16 4.56 8.55
CA VAL A 49 -10.88 3.70 7.40
C VAL A 49 -10.34 4.53 6.24
N VAL A 50 -9.25 4.07 5.62
CA VAL A 50 -8.61 4.74 4.50
C VAL A 50 -8.70 3.87 3.25
N ILE A 51 -9.32 4.41 2.20
CA ILE A 51 -9.29 3.82 0.87
C ILE A 51 -8.10 4.44 0.12
N THR A 52 -7.20 3.62 -0.39
CA THR A 52 -6.10 4.08 -1.24
C THR A 52 -6.33 3.66 -2.68
N LEU A 53 -6.08 4.55 -3.63
CA LEU A 53 -6.11 4.27 -5.07
C LEU A 53 -4.68 4.36 -5.58
N GLY A 54 -4.01 3.22 -5.74
CA GLY A 54 -2.60 3.22 -6.14
C GLY A 54 -1.94 1.85 -6.09
N GLY A 55 -0.61 1.85 -6.18
CA GLY A 55 0.19 0.63 -6.18
C GLY A 55 0.82 0.30 -4.84
N ASP A 56 1.79 -0.62 -4.89
CA ASP A 56 2.57 -1.05 -3.72
C ASP A 56 3.26 0.14 -3.03
N GLY A 57 3.82 1.07 -3.80
CA GLY A 57 4.49 2.26 -3.30
C GLY A 57 3.59 3.20 -2.51
N THR A 58 2.35 3.41 -2.99
CA THR A 58 1.35 4.25 -2.29
C THR A 58 1.03 3.66 -0.92
N ASN A 59 0.71 2.37 -0.89
CA ASN A 59 0.35 1.68 0.34
C ASN A 59 1.53 1.59 1.32
N ARG A 60 2.74 1.37 0.81
CA ARG A 60 3.97 1.41 1.62
C ARG A 60 4.17 2.77 2.29
N THR A 61 3.96 3.87 1.56
CA THR A 61 4.09 5.21 2.12
C THR A 61 3.09 5.46 3.25
N VAL A 62 1.82 5.04 3.07
CA VAL A 62 0.80 5.15 4.12
C VAL A 62 1.18 4.30 5.33
N ALA A 63 1.50 3.03 5.12
CA ALA A 63 1.82 2.09 6.19
C ALA A 63 3.10 2.48 6.97
N LYS A 64 4.06 3.16 6.32
CA LYS A 64 5.28 3.66 6.96
C LYS A 64 4.98 4.69 8.06
N VAL A 65 4.03 5.60 7.83
CA VAL A 65 3.71 6.69 8.78
C VAL A 65 2.48 6.42 9.64
N TRP A 66 1.65 5.46 9.22
CA TRP A 66 0.49 5.00 9.94
C TRP A 66 0.34 3.46 9.82
N PRO A 67 1.15 2.70 10.58
CA PRO A 67 1.13 1.23 10.53
C PRO A 67 -0.21 0.60 10.99
N GLU A 68 -0.94 1.30 11.86
CA GLU A 68 -2.24 0.88 12.40
C GLU A 68 -3.43 1.32 11.53
N ALA A 69 -3.20 1.83 10.32
CA ALA A 69 -4.30 2.27 9.46
C ALA A 69 -5.15 1.07 9.01
N THR A 70 -6.46 1.15 9.20
CA THR A 70 -7.41 0.25 8.53
C THR A 70 -7.47 0.63 7.06
N LEU A 71 -6.82 -0.16 6.21
CA LEU A 71 -6.65 0.13 4.80
C LEU A 71 -7.57 -0.72 3.93
N VAL A 72 -8.21 -0.07 2.97
CA VAL A 72 -8.82 -0.71 1.80
C VAL A 72 -7.93 -0.39 0.60
N PRO A 73 -6.87 -1.20 0.37
CA PRO A 73 -5.88 -0.90 -0.64
C PRO A 73 -6.38 -1.33 -2.02
N MET A 74 -6.73 -0.38 -2.87
CA MET A 74 -7.26 -0.64 -4.21
C MET A 74 -6.21 -0.40 -5.30
N SER A 75 -6.04 -1.41 -6.15
CA SER A 75 -5.13 -1.32 -7.29
C SER A 75 -5.77 -0.53 -8.44
N THR A 76 -5.10 0.53 -8.89
CA THR A 76 -5.49 1.29 -10.12
C THR A 76 -4.80 0.78 -11.39
N GLY A 77 -4.01 -0.28 -11.27
CA GLY A 77 -3.31 -0.93 -12.38
C GLY A 77 -3.21 -2.45 -12.18
N THR A 78 -2.48 -3.12 -13.05
CA THR A 78 -2.37 -4.60 -13.04
C THR A 78 -1.06 -5.13 -12.47
N ASN A 79 -0.11 -4.25 -12.17
CA ASN A 79 1.26 -4.63 -11.79
C ASN A 79 1.56 -4.31 -10.32
N ASN A 80 0.70 -4.80 -9.41
CA ASN A 80 0.83 -4.60 -7.96
C ASN A 80 0.60 -5.91 -7.21
N VAL A 81 1.22 -6.05 -6.04
CA VAL A 81 1.13 -7.27 -5.22
C VAL A 81 0.34 -7.05 -3.93
N PHE A 82 0.48 -5.89 -3.30
CA PHE A 82 -0.17 -5.55 -2.03
C PHE A 82 -1.65 -5.15 -2.17
N PRO A 83 -2.02 -4.16 -3.01
CA PRO A 83 -3.42 -3.78 -3.15
C PRO A 83 -4.22 -4.83 -3.93
N SER A 84 -5.50 -4.95 -3.58
CA SER A 84 -6.42 -5.87 -4.25
C SER A 84 -7.07 -5.22 -5.47
N LEU A 85 -7.34 -6.02 -6.49
CA LEU A 85 -8.25 -5.64 -7.56
C LEU A 85 -9.68 -5.85 -7.07
N ALA A 86 -10.34 -4.77 -6.67
CA ALA A 86 -11.71 -4.79 -6.17
C ALA A 86 -12.58 -3.83 -6.98
N GLU A 87 -13.86 -4.18 -7.13
CA GLU A 87 -14.84 -3.26 -7.71
C GLU A 87 -15.07 -2.08 -6.73
N PRO A 88 -15.02 -0.82 -7.20
CA PRO A 88 -15.10 0.36 -6.33
C PRO A 88 -16.34 0.47 -5.45
N THR A 89 -17.52 0.09 -5.94
CA THR A 89 -18.76 0.11 -5.18
C THR A 89 -18.71 -0.85 -4.00
N VAL A 90 -18.18 -2.07 -4.22
CA VAL A 90 -17.98 -3.07 -3.16
C VAL A 90 -16.94 -2.60 -2.14
N ALA A 91 -15.83 -2.03 -2.59
CA ALA A 91 -14.80 -1.49 -1.70
C ALA A 91 -15.33 -0.35 -0.81
N GLY A 92 -16.12 0.56 -1.39
CA GLY A 92 -16.79 1.64 -0.65
C GLY A 92 -17.81 1.10 0.37
N ALA A 93 -18.62 0.11 -0.01
CA ALA A 93 -19.56 -0.53 0.90
C ALA A 93 -18.85 -1.21 2.08
N ALA A 94 -17.76 -1.94 1.83
CA ALA A 94 -16.97 -2.57 2.87
C ALA A 94 -16.35 -1.54 3.83
N ALA A 95 -15.77 -0.46 3.30
CA ALA A 95 -15.25 0.64 4.11
C ALA A 95 -16.33 1.27 4.98
N GLY A 96 -17.54 1.47 4.43
CA GLY A 96 -18.69 1.99 5.17
C GLY A 96 -19.13 1.08 6.32
N LEU A 97 -19.17 -0.25 6.12
CA LEU A 97 -19.50 -1.20 7.18
C LEU A 97 -18.50 -1.13 8.35
N VAL A 98 -17.20 -1.03 8.04
CA VAL A 98 -16.15 -0.91 9.05
C VAL A 98 -16.22 0.43 9.77
N ALA A 99 -16.32 1.55 9.03
CA ALA A 99 -16.38 2.89 9.60
C ALA A 99 -17.61 3.13 10.50
N ASN A 100 -18.71 2.40 10.26
CA ASN A 100 -19.91 2.46 11.09
C ASN A 100 -19.92 1.41 12.23
N GLY A 101 -18.88 0.58 12.36
CA GLY A 101 -18.79 -0.45 13.39
C GLY A 101 -19.81 -1.59 13.24
N PHE A 102 -20.32 -1.83 12.02
CA PHE A 102 -21.26 -2.93 11.76
C PHE A 102 -20.59 -4.30 11.64
N VAL A 103 -19.27 -4.32 11.55
CA VAL A 103 -18.45 -5.52 11.47
C VAL A 103 -17.27 -5.40 12.42
N ASP A 104 -16.80 -6.53 12.92
CA ASP A 104 -15.60 -6.60 13.76
C ASP A 104 -14.35 -6.39 12.90
N VAL A 105 -13.61 -5.31 13.17
CA VAL A 105 -12.41 -4.94 12.41
C VAL A 105 -11.31 -5.99 12.54
N ASP A 106 -11.21 -6.69 13.68
CA ASP A 106 -10.19 -7.72 13.91
C ASP A 106 -10.45 -8.97 13.04
N VAL A 107 -11.69 -9.14 12.58
CA VAL A 107 -12.09 -10.25 11.69
C VAL A 107 -11.95 -9.85 10.22
N VAL A 108 -12.34 -8.63 9.85
CA VAL A 108 -12.43 -8.22 8.43
C VAL A 108 -11.21 -7.46 7.91
N ALA A 109 -10.35 -6.94 8.79
CA ALA A 109 -9.15 -6.21 8.43
C ALA A 109 -7.90 -6.87 9.05
N PRO A 110 -7.52 -8.08 8.61
CA PRO A 110 -6.38 -8.80 9.16
C PRO A 110 -5.08 -8.01 8.98
N ARG A 111 -4.22 -8.08 10.00
CA ARG A 111 -2.94 -7.36 10.00
C ARG A 111 -2.00 -7.90 8.92
N SER A 112 -1.52 -7.01 8.06
CA SER A 112 -0.51 -7.34 7.04
C SER A 112 0.90 -7.40 7.64
N LYS A 113 1.74 -8.31 7.10
CA LYS A 113 3.16 -8.37 7.45
C LYS A 113 3.89 -7.15 6.90
N MET A 114 4.85 -6.64 7.66
CA MET A 114 5.72 -5.54 7.24
C MET A 114 7.18 -5.92 7.53
N ILE A 115 8.03 -5.77 6.53
CA ILE A 115 9.47 -5.92 6.67
C ILE A 115 10.02 -4.57 7.11
N HIS A 116 10.69 -4.53 8.26
CA HIS A 116 11.41 -3.34 8.73
C HIS A 116 12.88 -3.44 8.33
N LEU A 117 13.38 -2.40 7.69
CA LEU A 117 14.74 -2.31 7.19
C LEU A 117 15.51 -1.27 7.99
N ARG A 118 16.72 -1.64 8.42
CA ARG A 118 17.72 -0.71 8.93
C ARG A 118 18.95 -0.78 8.04
N LEU A 119 19.29 0.34 7.43
CA LEU A 119 20.40 0.47 6.51
C LEU A 119 21.70 0.79 7.28
N ALA A 120 22.84 0.57 6.62
CA ALA A 120 24.16 0.74 7.23
C ALA A 120 24.46 2.20 7.62
N ASP A 121 23.83 3.16 6.94
CA ASP A 121 23.90 4.59 7.27
C ASP A 121 22.97 5.01 8.42
N GLY A 122 22.26 4.04 9.02
CA GLY A 122 21.29 4.25 10.10
C GLY A 122 19.90 4.68 9.63
N SER A 123 19.67 4.84 8.33
CA SER A 123 18.33 5.13 7.81
C SER A 123 17.43 3.91 7.92
N GLU A 124 16.12 4.16 8.10
CA GLU A 124 15.11 3.13 8.24
C GLU A 124 14.07 3.21 7.12
N ASP A 125 13.66 2.06 6.63
CA ASP A 125 12.59 1.93 5.64
C ASP A 125 11.74 0.70 5.90
N VAL A 126 10.64 0.56 5.15
CA VAL A 126 9.74 -0.58 5.28
C VAL A 126 9.42 -1.18 3.91
N ALA A 127 9.05 -2.46 3.88
CA ALA A 127 8.50 -3.10 2.70
C ALA A 127 7.25 -3.92 3.05
N LEU A 128 6.26 -3.89 2.16
CA LEU A 128 4.99 -4.61 2.32
C LEU A 128 4.94 -5.94 1.52
N VAL A 129 5.83 -6.11 0.54
CA VAL A 129 5.84 -7.24 -0.38
C VAL A 129 7.12 -8.04 -0.23
N ASP A 130 8.26 -7.43 -0.57
CA ASP A 130 9.57 -8.04 -0.48
C ASP A 130 10.68 -6.99 -0.27
N ALA A 131 11.84 -7.46 0.20
CA ALA A 131 13.08 -6.72 0.30
C ALA A 131 14.21 -7.56 -0.30
N VAL A 132 14.96 -6.97 -1.24
CA VAL A 132 16.01 -7.66 -1.98
C VAL A 132 17.33 -6.93 -1.83
N THR A 133 18.39 -7.68 -1.53
CA THR A 133 19.76 -7.19 -1.63
C THR A 133 20.40 -7.73 -2.90
N MET A 134 20.92 -6.82 -3.72
CA MET A 134 21.58 -7.13 -4.98
C MET A 134 23.06 -6.73 -4.89
N ALA A 135 23.95 -7.55 -5.44
CA ALA A 135 25.35 -7.19 -5.62
C ALA A 135 25.56 -6.50 -6.96
N ASN A 136 26.46 -5.51 -7.01
CA ASN A 136 26.80 -4.79 -8.24
C ASN A 136 25.56 -4.23 -8.95
N ASP A 137 24.53 -3.82 -8.19
CA ASP A 137 23.36 -3.21 -8.76
C ASP A 137 23.60 -1.72 -9.04
N PHE A 138 23.11 -1.25 -10.19
CA PHE A 138 23.28 0.12 -10.62
C PHE A 138 22.07 0.55 -11.45
N VAL A 139 21.73 1.83 -11.37
CA VAL A 139 20.53 2.45 -11.98
C VAL A 139 20.37 2.17 -13.50
N GLY A 140 21.43 1.78 -14.19
CA GLY A 140 21.43 1.46 -15.63
C GLY A 140 21.02 0.02 -16.00
N ASN A 141 20.82 -0.88 -15.03
CA ASN A 141 20.30 -2.21 -15.27
C ASN A 141 18.84 -2.09 -15.70
N ARG A 142 18.55 -2.22 -17.00
CA ARG A 142 17.18 -2.12 -17.56
C ARG A 142 16.23 -3.24 -17.10
N MET A 143 16.70 -4.12 -16.23
CA MET A 143 15.93 -5.18 -15.59
C MET A 143 15.85 -4.88 -14.09
N PRO A 144 14.67 -4.99 -13.45
CA PRO A 144 14.54 -4.73 -12.02
C PRO A 144 15.45 -5.62 -11.17
N VAL A 145 15.75 -6.85 -11.64
CA VAL A 145 16.56 -7.83 -10.91
C VAL A 145 17.35 -8.68 -11.90
N ASN A 146 18.68 -8.70 -11.77
CA ASN A 146 19.55 -9.69 -12.41
C ASN A 146 19.77 -10.90 -11.47
N PRO A 147 19.33 -12.12 -11.83
CA PRO A 147 19.40 -13.28 -10.93
C PRO A 147 20.82 -13.62 -10.47
N THR A 148 21.87 -13.35 -11.27
CA THR A 148 23.26 -13.62 -10.86
C THR A 148 23.77 -12.66 -9.78
N ASN A 149 23.08 -11.54 -9.61
CA ASN A 149 23.41 -10.50 -8.64
C ASN A 149 22.55 -10.58 -7.37
N LEU A 150 21.47 -11.37 -7.35
CA LEU A 150 20.60 -11.50 -6.19
C LEU A 150 21.34 -12.21 -5.05
N ARG A 151 21.43 -11.56 -3.88
CA ARG A 151 22.14 -12.09 -2.70
C ARG A 151 21.19 -12.60 -1.63
N GLN A 152 20.14 -11.84 -1.35
CA GLN A 152 19.16 -12.17 -0.32
C GLN A 152 17.81 -11.65 -0.78
N LEU A 153 16.77 -12.43 -0.50
CA LEU A 153 15.37 -12.12 -0.74
C LEU A 153 14.61 -12.43 0.55
N LEU A 154 13.97 -11.41 1.12
CA LEU A 154 13.04 -11.54 2.23
C LEU A 154 11.65 -11.16 1.73
N VAL A 155 10.65 -12.01 1.96
CA VAL A 155 9.29 -11.82 1.44
C VAL A 155 8.27 -11.76 2.58
N ALA A 156 7.37 -10.80 2.50
CA ALA A 156 6.14 -10.74 3.30
C ALA A 156 4.99 -11.46 2.59
N VAL A 157 4.99 -11.42 1.25
CA VAL A 157 4.03 -12.10 0.37
C VAL A 157 4.78 -13.08 -0.52
N ALA A 158 4.39 -14.36 -0.48
CA ALA A 158 5.01 -15.43 -1.26
C ALA A 158 3.94 -16.17 -2.07
N ARG A 159 3.45 -15.51 -3.13
CA ARG A 159 2.37 -16.02 -3.97
C ARG A 159 2.88 -16.34 -5.38
N PRO A 160 2.64 -17.54 -5.93
CA PRO A 160 3.12 -17.88 -7.27
C PRO A 160 2.36 -17.14 -8.39
N ASP A 161 1.16 -16.63 -8.09
CA ASP A 161 0.30 -15.89 -9.01
C ASP A 161 0.53 -14.37 -9.00
N THR A 162 1.59 -13.90 -8.32
CA THR A 162 2.00 -12.49 -8.31
C THR A 162 3.19 -12.25 -9.24
N ILE A 163 3.53 -10.98 -9.42
CA ILE A 163 4.67 -10.51 -10.21
C ILE A 163 5.89 -10.22 -9.33
N GLY A 164 7.04 -9.95 -9.96
CA GLY A 164 8.25 -9.53 -9.27
C GLY A 164 9.01 -10.68 -8.62
N VAL A 165 9.96 -10.36 -7.76
CA VAL A 165 10.82 -11.35 -7.07
C VAL A 165 10.11 -12.10 -5.95
N SER A 166 9.08 -11.51 -5.34
CA SER A 166 8.24 -12.20 -4.35
C SER A 166 7.61 -13.50 -4.88
N SER A 167 7.27 -13.56 -6.18
CA SER A 167 6.67 -14.78 -6.75
C SER A 167 7.65 -15.94 -6.88
N ILE A 168 8.96 -15.67 -6.95
CA ILE A 168 9.99 -16.72 -6.90
C ILE A 168 9.87 -17.52 -5.60
N ALA A 169 9.64 -16.84 -4.47
CA ALA A 169 9.43 -17.50 -3.20
C ALA A 169 8.12 -18.30 -3.16
N GLY A 170 7.06 -17.81 -3.82
CA GLY A 170 5.78 -18.54 -3.96
C GLY A 170 5.84 -19.76 -4.88
N LEU A 171 6.83 -19.82 -5.79
CA LEU A 171 7.10 -20.96 -6.67
C LEU A 171 8.06 -21.99 -6.04
N HIS A 172 8.72 -21.62 -4.93
CA HIS A 172 9.53 -22.56 -4.17
C HIS A 172 8.60 -23.48 -3.37
N ALA A 173 8.87 -24.78 -3.35
CA ALA A 173 8.08 -25.74 -2.57
C ALA A 173 8.02 -25.27 -1.10
N SER A 174 6.81 -25.23 -0.54
CA SER A 174 6.59 -24.97 0.88
C SER A 174 7.24 -26.09 1.69
N CYS A 175 8.24 -25.74 2.51
CA CYS A 175 8.63 -26.60 3.61
C CYS A 175 7.58 -26.39 4.72
N ASP A 176 6.65 -27.33 4.85
CA ASP A 176 5.79 -27.37 6.03
C ASP A 176 6.66 -27.50 7.27
N VAL A 177 6.38 -26.68 8.28
CA VAL A 177 7.00 -26.79 9.61
C VAL A 177 6.20 -27.82 10.42
N ASP A 178 6.01 -29.00 9.83
CA ASP A 178 5.48 -30.19 10.49
C ASP A 178 6.43 -31.36 10.17
N GLN A 179 7.59 -31.34 10.84
CA GLN A 179 8.35 -32.53 11.25
C GLN A 179 8.94 -32.30 12.65
#